data_AF-A0A1J3JLE5-F1
#
_entry.id   AF-A0A1J3JLE5-F1
#
_cell.length_a   1.000
_cell.length_b   1.000
_cell.length_c   1.000
_cell.angle_alpha   90.00
_cell.angle_beta   90.00
_cell.angle_gamma   90.00
#
_symmetry.space_group_name_H-M   'P 1'
#
loop_
_entity.id
_entity.type
_entity.pdbx_description
1 polymer ?
#
loop_
_entity_poly.entity_id
_entity_poly.type
_entity_poly.pdbx_seq_one_letter_code
_entity_poly.pdbx_strand_id
1 'polypeptide(L)'
;EWITTGGSVSADTAAIASEECEKLFRMGDRLGRTTYDKKKLLLFTIISGSRRQIDLILREFSTLFNTIEDFLWFKLSCVHEVAGGSSSLVFNDGLVPCSLDDLQAYLNKFEPSYYTKNGKDPLVYPYVLLLSIQLLPAIMHMSKEAGDEGYNVDAVHIAISLVDHSVLSEGSGNGHKLSVMDANAEASSMIRQYGSMYLHHGDLQMTLEYYAQAANAVAGGQLAWSGRSNVDQQRQRNLMLKQLLTEILLREGGIYFLLGARGSGEEGELGRFLPDSKLRQQFLIEAECQETGLSDKSIEIQKRVGAYSAALETTNKCLSEAICSLVRGRSNGDRRTEELVLSGNDIINTYKYHPEVNVQERDRVMEQETILRELEAVLSIHKMARQGNHLDALREVTKLPFLHLDPRLSDTTPDEFQRASSYFQTCVPDLLKVVLTCLDNVHGTDGSKIAGFLANNTHQNWPRDLYEKVARSF
;
A
#
# COMPACT_ATOMS: atom_id res chain seq x y z
N GLU A 1 -54.43 13.62 4.02
CA GLU A 1 -53.72 12.87 2.98
C GLU A 1 -52.21 13.01 3.13
N TRP A 2 -51.61 14.15 2.80
CA TRP A 2 -50.16 14.38 2.91
C TRP A 2 -49.51 13.88 4.22
N ILE A 3 -50.14 14.17 5.38
CA ILE A 3 -49.65 13.70 6.69
C ILE A 3 -49.75 12.18 6.84
N THR A 4 -50.86 11.58 6.40
CA THR A 4 -51.16 10.15 6.59
C THR A 4 -50.34 9.23 5.69
N THR A 5 -49.81 9.76 4.59
CA THR A 5 -49.03 9.06 3.55
C THR A 5 -47.54 9.41 3.59
N GLY A 6 -47.09 10.10 4.66
CA GLY A 6 -45.68 10.41 4.87
C GLY A 6 -45.10 11.44 3.88
N GLY A 7 -45.91 12.38 3.39
CA GLY A 7 -45.44 13.48 2.53
C GLY A 7 -45.84 13.39 1.07
N SER A 8 -46.70 12.45 0.70
CA SER A 8 -47.19 12.26 -0.68
C SER A 8 -48.70 12.51 -0.79
N VAL A 9 -49.21 12.85 -1.95
CA VAL A 9 -50.66 12.93 -2.19
C VAL A 9 -51.03 12.21 -3.49
N SER A 10 -52.29 11.81 -3.62
CA SER A 10 -52.83 11.29 -4.87
C SER A 10 -52.71 12.32 -5.99
N ALA A 11 -52.65 11.83 -7.24
CA ALA A 11 -52.58 12.67 -8.42
C ALA A 11 -53.74 13.67 -8.51
N ASP A 12 -54.94 13.26 -8.06
CA ASP A 12 -56.13 14.12 -8.01
C ASP A 12 -55.95 15.27 -7.01
N THR A 13 -55.49 14.99 -5.80
CA THR A 13 -55.21 16.03 -4.79
C THR A 13 -54.08 16.96 -5.23
N ALA A 14 -53.03 16.44 -5.86
CA ALA A 14 -51.94 17.27 -6.43
C ALA A 14 -52.46 18.19 -7.54
N ALA A 15 -53.33 17.69 -8.42
CA ALA A 15 -53.93 18.46 -9.51
C ALA A 15 -54.84 19.59 -8.97
N ILE A 16 -55.66 19.30 -7.96
CA ILE A 16 -56.50 20.31 -7.30
C ILE A 16 -55.62 21.40 -6.64
N ALA A 17 -54.58 20.99 -5.91
CA ALA A 17 -53.64 21.94 -5.30
C ALA A 17 -52.93 22.82 -6.35
N SER A 18 -52.58 22.22 -7.49
CA SER A 18 -52.00 22.94 -8.63
C SER A 18 -52.97 23.97 -9.21
N GLU A 19 -54.25 23.62 -9.41
CA GLU A 19 -55.26 24.55 -9.91
C GLU A 19 -55.51 25.71 -8.93
N GLU A 20 -55.59 25.43 -7.64
CA GLU A 20 -55.75 26.45 -6.60
C GLU A 20 -54.54 27.39 -6.52
N CYS A 21 -53.33 26.86 -6.71
CA CYS A 21 -52.11 27.66 -6.81
C CYS A 21 -52.15 28.60 -8.02
N GLU A 22 -52.58 28.13 -9.20
CA GLU A 22 -52.77 28.99 -10.38
C GLU A 22 -53.82 30.09 -10.16
N LYS A 23 -54.95 29.76 -9.52
CA LYS A 23 -56.00 30.74 -9.18
C LYS A 23 -55.44 31.83 -8.29
N LEU A 24 -54.69 31.45 -7.26
CA LEU A 24 -54.05 32.40 -6.36
C LEU A 24 -53.11 33.32 -7.13
N PHE A 25 -52.22 32.81 -7.99
CA PHE A 25 -51.33 33.63 -8.82
C PHE A 25 -52.10 34.63 -9.69
N ARG A 26 -53.14 34.19 -10.42
CA ARG A 26 -53.96 35.04 -11.29
C ARG A 26 -54.72 36.13 -10.54
N MET A 27 -55.08 35.91 -9.28
CA MET A 27 -55.88 36.87 -8.50
C MET A 27 -55.11 38.11 -8.07
N GLY A 28 -53.82 38.00 -7.72
CA GLY A 28 -53.07 39.19 -7.30
C GLY A 28 -52.41 39.96 -8.46
N ASP A 29 -52.33 39.38 -9.66
CA ASP A 29 -51.89 40.09 -10.87
C ASP A 29 -52.93 41.15 -11.32
N ARG A 30 -54.20 40.98 -10.92
CA ARG A 30 -55.32 41.86 -11.30
C ARG A 30 -55.46 43.15 -10.49
N LEU A 31 -54.76 43.30 -9.35
CA LEU A 31 -55.07 44.37 -8.37
C LEU A 31 -53.88 45.25 -7.97
N GLY A 32 -52.66 45.04 -8.50
CA GLY A 32 -51.50 45.91 -8.23
C GLY A 32 -51.07 46.02 -6.76
N ARG A 33 -51.68 45.24 -5.86
CA ARG A 33 -51.34 45.10 -4.44
C ARG A 33 -51.32 43.61 -4.11
N THR A 34 -50.14 43.11 -3.78
CA THR A 34 -49.85 41.69 -3.53
C THR A 34 -50.24 41.26 -2.11
N THR A 35 -51.53 41.33 -1.75
CA THR A 35 -52.04 40.66 -0.54
C THR A 35 -52.36 39.20 -0.84
N TYR A 36 -51.37 38.43 -1.27
CA TYR A 36 -51.48 36.98 -1.31
C TYR A 36 -51.25 36.44 0.11
N ASP A 37 -52.01 35.41 0.51
CA ASP A 37 -51.59 34.58 1.62
C ASP A 37 -50.41 33.72 1.16
N LYS A 38 -49.20 34.26 1.34
CA LYS A 38 -47.94 33.61 0.93
C LYS A 38 -47.79 32.22 1.56
N LYS A 39 -48.32 32.02 2.77
CA LYS A 39 -48.25 30.71 3.45
C LYS A 39 -49.15 29.69 2.76
N LYS A 40 -50.36 30.10 2.37
CA LYS A 40 -51.29 29.26 1.63
C LYS A 40 -50.75 28.89 0.23
N LEU A 41 -50.11 29.84 -0.45
CA LEU A 41 -49.48 29.61 -1.75
C LEU A 41 -48.31 28.61 -1.66
N LEU A 42 -47.45 28.77 -0.66
CA LEU A 42 -46.35 27.82 -0.40
C LEU A 42 -46.88 26.42 -0.11
N LEU A 43 -47.90 26.31 0.75
CA LEU A 43 -48.50 25.02 1.10
C LEU A 43 -49.06 24.30 -0.13
N PHE A 44 -49.82 25.00 -0.98
CA PHE A 44 -50.36 24.38 -2.20
C PHE A 44 -49.27 24.00 -3.20
N THR A 45 -48.17 24.73 -3.25
CA THR A 45 -47.03 24.38 -4.13
C THR A 45 -46.29 23.15 -3.64
N ILE A 46 -46.07 23.03 -2.32
CA ILE A 46 -45.48 21.82 -1.73
C ILE A 46 -46.38 20.61 -1.99
N ILE A 47 -47.70 20.76 -1.79
CA ILE A 47 -48.66 19.66 -2.00
C ILE A 47 -48.79 19.31 -3.49
N SER A 48 -48.72 20.28 -4.40
CA SER A 48 -48.87 20.02 -5.84
C SER A 48 -47.64 19.35 -6.45
N GLY A 49 -46.44 19.60 -5.91
CA GLY A 49 -45.18 19.09 -6.45
C GLY A 49 -44.86 19.59 -7.87
N SER A 50 -45.61 20.57 -8.39
CA SER A 50 -45.49 21.01 -9.78
C SER A 50 -44.22 21.84 -10.00
N ARG A 51 -43.30 21.33 -10.82
CA ARG A 51 -42.06 22.01 -11.20
C ARG A 51 -42.28 23.46 -11.63
N ARG A 52 -43.28 23.70 -12.48
CA ARG A 52 -43.61 25.04 -12.99
C ARG A 52 -43.98 26.00 -11.85
N GLN A 53 -44.76 25.54 -10.86
CA GLN A 53 -45.17 26.39 -9.74
C GLN A 53 -44.02 26.67 -8.77
N ILE A 54 -43.19 25.66 -8.54
CA ILE A 54 -41.95 25.80 -7.75
C ILE A 54 -41.06 26.88 -8.38
N ASP A 55 -40.82 26.82 -9.69
CA ASP A 55 -39.96 27.78 -10.39
C ASP A 55 -40.57 29.20 -10.39
N LEU A 56 -41.89 29.33 -10.49
CA LEU A 56 -42.59 30.61 -10.37
C LEU A 56 -42.43 31.22 -8.97
N ILE A 57 -42.62 30.44 -7.90
CA ILE A 57 -42.42 30.92 -6.52
C ILE A 57 -41.00 31.40 -6.29
N LEU A 58 -40.01 30.63 -6.74
CA LEU A 58 -38.60 30.99 -6.54
C LEU A 58 -38.21 32.26 -7.29
N ARG A 59 -38.82 32.52 -8.45
CA ARG A 59 -38.60 33.73 -9.23
C ARG A 59 -39.29 34.95 -8.62
N GLU A 60 -40.55 34.81 -8.20
CA GLU A 60 -41.39 35.95 -7.75
C GLU A 60 -41.20 36.28 -6.27
N PHE A 61 -40.84 35.30 -5.45
CA PHE A 61 -40.76 35.43 -4.00
C PHE A 61 -39.41 34.97 -3.44
N SER A 62 -38.31 35.33 -4.11
CA SER A 62 -36.95 34.99 -3.65
C SER A 62 -36.65 35.43 -2.21
N THR A 63 -37.28 36.51 -1.74
CA THR A 63 -37.17 37.02 -0.34
C THR A 63 -37.88 36.17 0.72
N LEU A 64 -38.66 35.15 0.31
CA LEU A 64 -39.23 34.19 1.26
C LEU A 64 -38.18 33.21 1.79
N PHE A 65 -37.09 33.00 1.05
CA PHE A 65 -36.02 32.06 1.39
C PHE A 65 -34.75 32.85 1.65
N ASN A 66 -34.62 33.36 2.88
CA ASN A 66 -33.53 34.26 3.24
C ASN A 66 -32.23 33.51 3.58
N THR A 67 -32.33 32.20 3.85
CA THR A 67 -31.18 31.33 4.06
C THR A 67 -31.17 30.16 3.08
N ILE A 68 -30.01 29.53 2.94
CA ILE A 68 -29.86 28.34 2.09
C ILE A 68 -30.64 27.15 2.66
N GLU A 69 -30.77 27.06 3.99
CA GLU A 69 -31.58 26.07 4.68
C GLU A 69 -33.06 26.21 4.36
N ASP A 70 -33.61 27.44 4.37
CA ASP A 70 -35.00 27.71 3.99
C ASP A 70 -35.27 27.29 2.54
N PHE A 71 -34.33 27.62 1.65
CA PHE A 71 -34.40 27.26 0.23
C PHE A 71 -34.36 25.73 0.03
N LEU A 72 -33.40 25.05 0.65
CA LEU A 72 -33.23 23.59 0.53
C LEU A 72 -34.39 22.84 1.17
N TRP A 73 -34.88 23.27 2.34
CA TRP A 73 -36.06 22.70 2.98
C TRP A 73 -37.26 22.76 2.05
N PHE A 74 -37.51 23.92 1.43
CA PHE A 74 -38.60 24.08 0.49
C PHE A 74 -38.43 23.18 -0.74
N LYS A 75 -37.25 23.21 -1.38
CA LYS A 75 -36.98 22.39 -2.56
C LYS A 75 -37.11 20.90 -2.28
N LEU A 76 -36.51 20.39 -1.20
CA LEU A 76 -36.59 18.99 -0.80
C LEU A 76 -38.01 18.57 -0.43
N SER A 77 -38.79 19.45 0.22
CA SER A 77 -40.21 19.19 0.50
C SER A 77 -41.06 19.05 -0.76
N CYS A 78 -40.60 19.59 -1.89
CA CYS A 78 -41.27 19.49 -3.19
C CYS A 78 -40.74 18.34 -4.06
N VAL A 79 -39.70 17.63 -3.62
CA VAL A 79 -39.15 16.48 -4.37
C VAL A 79 -40.09 15.30 -4.19
N HIS A 80 -40.52 14.72 -5.30
CA HIS A 80 -41.31 13.49 -5.29
C HIS A 80 -40.66 12.46 -6.21
N GLU A 81 -40.32 11.30 -5.65
CA GLU A 81 -39.86 10.17 -6.44
C GLU A 81 -41.04 9.49 -7.12
N VAL A 82 -41.00 9.42 -8.45
CA VAL A 82 -41.92 8.57 -9.20
C VAL A 82 -41.44 7.14 -9.05
N ALA A 83 -42.16 6.32 -8.28
CA ALA A 83 -41.85 4.90 -8.13
C ALA A 83 -41.71 4.25 -9.52
N GLY A 84 -40.51 3.73 -9.80
CA GLY A 84 -40.17 3.15 -11.09
C GLY A 84 -41.11 1.99 -11.44
N GLY A 85 -41.92 2.17 -12.49
CA GLY A 85 -42.80 1.08 -12.95
C GLY A 85 -43.97 1.44 -13.85
N SER A 86 -44.10 2.65 -14.40
CA SER A 86 -45.17 2.97 -15.38
C SER A 86 -44.78 4.08 -16.34
N SER A 87 -44.01 3.74 -17.37
CA SER A 87 -43.68 4.61 -18.51
C SER A 87 -44.87 4.81 -19.48
N SER A 88 -46.07 5.12 -18.97
CA SER A 88 -47.21 5.42 -19.85
C SER A 88 -48.22 6.45 -19.33
N LEU A 89 -47.94 7.13 -18.21
CA LEU A 89 -48.74 8.31 -17.85
C LEU A 89 -48.22 9.51 -18.64
N VAL A 90 -48.96 9.88 -19.68
CA VAL A 90 -48.83 11.17 -20.35
C VAL A 90 -49.19 12.24 -19.33
N PHE A 91 -48.22 12.64 -18.51
CA PHE A 91 -48.35 13.85 -17.71
C PHE A 91 -48.39 15.02 -18.68
N ASN A 92 -49.43 15.85 -18.59
CA ASN A 92 -49.43 17.16 -19.22
C ASN A 92 -48.12 17.88 -18.84
N ASP A 93 -47.51 18.57 -19.80
CA ASP A 93 -46.17 19.21 -19.77
C ASP A 93 -45.89 20.12 -18.54
N GLY A 94 -46.92 20.43 -17.72
CA GLY A 94 -46.84 21.23 -16.49
C GLY A 94 -47.02 20.49 -15.15
N LEU A 95 -47.25 19.17 -15.16
CA LEU A 95 -47.47 18.34 -13.95
C LEU A 95 -46.29 17.40 -13.64
N VAL A 96 -45.16 17.56 -14.32
CA VAL A 96 -43.95 16.76 -14.05
C VAL A 96 -43.48 17.06 -12.63
N PRO A 97 -43.40 16.04 -11.74
CA PRO A 97 -42.89 16.20 -10.39
C PRO A 97 -41.41 16.63 -10.42
N CYS A 98 -40.99 17.47 -9.49
CA CYS A 98 -39.58 17.81 -9.34
C CYS A 98 -38.83 16.58 -8.78
N SER A 99 -37.80 16.11 -9.48
CA SER A 99 -36.95 15.02 -8.98
C SER A 99 -35.76 15.54 -8.17
N LEU A 100 -35.08 14.64 -7.46
CA LEU A 100 -33.81 14.96 -6.79
C LEU A 100 -32.74 15.38 -7.82
N ASP A 101 -32.69 14.70 -8.98
CA ASP A 101 -31.80 15.04 -10.10
C ASP A 101 -32.00 16.49 -10.57
N ASP A 102 -33.24 16.96 -10.65
CA ASP A 102 -33.54 18.35 -11.03
C ASP A 102 -32.99 19.35 -10.00
N LEU A 103 -33.07 19.04 -8.71
CA LEU A 103 -32.51 19.85 -7.63
C LEU A 103 -30.98 19.87 -7.71
N GLN A 104 -30.35 18.71 -7.83
CA GLN A 104 -28.89 18.59 -7.95
C GLN A 104 -28.38 19.34 -9.19
N ALA A 105 -29.03 19.17 -10.34
CA ALA A 105 -28.70 19.88 -11.56
C ALA A 105 -28.88 21.40 -11.43
N TYR A 106 -29.85 21.87 -10.65
CA TYR A 106 -30.01 23.29 -10.35
C TYR A 106 -28.85 23.82 -9.50
N LEU A 107 -28.52 23.12 -8.40
CA LEU A 107 -27.46 23.53 -7.47
C LEU A 107 -26.08 23.56 -8.14
N ASN A 108 -25.82 22.61 -9.04
CA ASN A 108 -24.55 22.45 -9.73
C ASN A 108 -24.31 23.48 -10.84
N LYS A 109 -25.29 24.34 -11.16
CA LYS A 109 -25.07 25.50 -12.03
C LYS A 109 -24.20 26.57 -11.40
N PHE A 110 -24.11 26.57 -10.07
CA PHE A 110 -23.38 27.56 -9.31
C PHE A 110 -22.03 26.99 -8.87
N GLU A 111 -20.97 27.77 -9.12
CA GLU A 111 -19.62 27.47 -8.63
C GLU A 111 -19.56 27.46 -7.09
N PRO A 112 -18.62 26.73 -6.46
CA PRO A 112 -18.49 26.70 -5.00
C PRO A 112 -18.38 28.10 -4.36
N SER A 113 -17.73 29.04 -5.05
CA SER A 113 -17.55 30.44 -4.61
C SER A 113 -18.86 31.20 -4.42
N TYR A 114 -19.93 30.80 -5.11
CA TYR A 114 -21.27 31.35 -4.95
C TYR A 114 -21.80 31.16 -3.52
N TYR A 115 -21.47 30.01 -2.91
CA TYR A 115 -21.96 29.63 -1.59
C TYR A 115 -21.07 30.12 -0.45
N THR A 116 -19.77 30.31 -0.70
CA THR A 116 -18.78 30.50 0.38
C THR A 116 -18.50 31.96 0.74
N LYS A 117 -19.31 32.93 0.27
CA LYS A 117 -19.09 34.39 0.48
C LYS A 117 -17.62 34.80 0.24
N ASN A 118 -17.05 34.39 -0.90
CA ASN A 118 -15.63 34.56 -1.26
C ASN A 118 -14.65 33.85 -0.29
N GLY A 119 -14.97 32.62 0.12
CA GLY A 119 -14.10 31.79 0.96
C GLY A 119 -14.20 32.03 2.47
N LYS A 120 -15.12 32.90 2.93
CA LYS A 120 -15.33 33.13 4.38
C LYS A 120 -16.04 31.99 5.07
N ASP A 121 -16.95 31.33 4.36
CA ASP A 121 -17.76 30.23 4.88
C ASP A 121 -17.56 28.97 4.01
N PRO A 122 -16.36 28.34 4.01
CA PRO A 122 -15.99 27.27 3.08
C PRO A 122 -16.86 26.01 3.21
N LEU A 123 -17.44 25.75 4.38
CA LEU A 123 -18.26 24.57 4.66
C LEU A 123 -19.70 24.66 4.13
N VAL A 124 -20.18 25.84 3.73
CA VAL A 124 -21.55 25.99 3.22
C VAL A 124 -21.74 25.17 1.94
N TYR A 125 -20.73 25.12 1.07
CA TYR A 125 -20.83 24.35 -0.17
C TYR A 125 -20.89 22.83 0.07
N PRO A 126 -19.95 22.20 0.83
CA PRO A 126 -20.10 20.80 1.25
C PRO A 126 -21.42 20.51 1.96
N TYR A 127 -21.91 21.41 2.81
CA TYR A 127 -23.19 21.27 3.49
C TYR A 127 -24.37 21.18 2.50
N VAL A 128 -24.41 22.06 1.50
CA VAL A 128 -25.42 22.02 0.42
C VAL A 128 -25.34 20.71 -0.36
N LEU A 129 -24.14 20.23 -0.66
CA LEU A 129 -23.94 18.96 -1.36
C LEU A 129 -24.42 17.77 -0.52
N LEU A 130 -24.10 17.71 0.76
CA LEU A 130 -24.56 16.66 1.67
C LEU A 130 -26.09 16.63 1.80
N LEU A 131 -26.74 17.79 1.97
CA LEU A 131 -28.20 17.88 2.05
C LEU A 131 -28.90 17.50 0.75
N SER A 132 -28.22 17.64 -0.38
CA SER A 132 -28.72 17.20 -1.70
C SER A 132 -28.26 15.79 -2.09
N ILE A 133 -27.69 15.03 -1.15
CA ILE A 133 -27.23 13.63 -1.33
C ILE A 133 -26.10 13.52 -2.39
N GLN A 134 -25.39 14.61 -2.66
CA GLN A 134 -24.20 14.63 -3.52
C GLN A 134 -22.95 14.30 -2.68
N LEU A 135 -22.94 13.09 -2.13
CA LEU A 135 -22.02 12.70 -1.05
C LEU A 135 -20.54 12.70 -1.46
N LEU A 136 -20.18 12.04 -2.56
CA LEU A 136 -18.80 11.97 -3.02
C LEU A 136 -18.24 13.37 -3.41
N PRO A 137 -18.95 14.20 -4.21
CA PRO A 137 -18.51 15.57 -4.45
C PRO A 137 -18.28 16.40 -3.18
N ALA A 138 -19.11 16.21 -2.15
CA ALA A 138 -18.96 16.93 -0.88
C ALA A 138 -17.65 16.57 -0.19
N ILE A 139 -17.37 15.27 -0.03
CA ILE A 139 -16.14 14.78 0.60
C ILE A 139 -14.92 15.20 -0.22
N MET A 140 -14.96 15.02 -1.54
CA MET A 140 -13.85 15.39 -2.43
C MET A 140 -13.57 16.89 -2.43
N HIS A 141 -14.58 17.73 -2.17
CA HIS A 141 -14.37 19.16 -2.00
C HIS A 141 -13.65 19.45 -0.67
N MET A 142 -14.11 18.85 0.43
CA MET A 142 -13.51 19.02 1.76
C MET A 142 -12.06 18.51 1.83
N SER A 143 -11.70 17.52 1.02
CA SER A 143 -10.36 16.93 1.01
C SER A 143 -9.30 17.71 0.23
N LYS A 144 -9.65 18.82 -0.46
CA LYS A 144 -8.71 19.55 -1.34
C LYS A 144 -7.64 20.33 -0.59
N GLU A 145 -7.97 20.88 0.57
CA GLU A 145 -7.04 21.67 1.38
C GLU A 145 -6.48 20.78 2.49
N ALA A 146 -5.18 20.49 2.42
CA ALA A 146 -4.46 19.68 3.40
C ALA A 146 -3.64 20.59 4.33
N GLY A 147 -3.81 20.44 5.65
CA GLY A 147 -3.09 21.19 6.68
C GLY A 147 -3.95 21.52 7.91
N ASP A 148 -3.39 22.25 8.88
CA ASP A 148 -4.06 22.57 10.16
C ASP A 148 -5.34 23.41 10.03
N GLU A 149 -5.54 24.08 8.88
CA GLU A 149 -6.75 24.85 8.57
C GLU A 149 -7.69 24.13 7.57
N GLY A 150 -7.30 22.94 7.08
CA GLY A 150 -8.06 22.15 6.11
C GLY A 150 -9.07 21.21 6.77
N TYR A 151 -10.02 20.71 5.96
CA TYR A 151 -11.04 19.76 6.39
C TYR A 151 -10.75 18.33 5.91
N ASN A 152 -9.51 18.04 5.54
CA ASN A 152 -9.09 16.76 5.00
C ASN A 152 -9.27 15.61 6.01
N VAL A 153 -9.02 15.87 7.31
CA VAL A 153 -9.25 14.88 8.37
C VAL A 153 -10.72 14.55 8.49
N ASP A 154 -11.59 15.56 8.54
CA ASP A 154 -13.04 15.37 8.61
C ASP A 154 -13.56 14.64 7.36
N ALA A 155 -13.08 15.02 6.18
CA ALA A 155 -13.43 14.38 4.92
C ALA A 155 -13.14 12.88 4.94
N VAL A 156 -11.96 12.46 5.42
CA VAL A 156 -11.59 11.04 5.53
C VAL A 156 -12.54 10.28 6.46
N HIS A 157 -12.87 10.83 7.63
CA HIS A 157 -13.73 10.15 8.60
C HIS A 157 -15.20 10.12 8.16
N ILE A 158 -15.68 11.18 7.49
CA ILE A 158 -17.00 11.19 6.84
C ILE A 158 -17.02 10.11 5.75
N ALA A 159 -15.98 10.01 4.91
CA ALA A 159 -15.89 8.99 3.87
C ALA A 159 -15.99 7.57 4.46
N ILE A 160 -15.22 7.26 5.51
CA ILE A 160 -15.29 5.97 6.22
C ILE A 160 -16.73 5.69 6.67
N SER A 161 -17.36 6.67 7.35
CA SER A 161 -18.73 6.51 7.85
C SER A 161 -19.73 6.26 6.72
N LEU A 162 -19.63 6.99 5.61
CA LEU A 162 -20.58 6.84 4.49
C LEU A 162 -20.36 5.52 3.73
N VAL A 163 -19.12 5.04 3.60
CA VAL A 163 -18.85 3.73 2.99
C VAL A 163 -19.37 2.61 3.89
N ASP A 164 -19.20 2.72 5.21
CA ASP A 164 -19.68 1.71 6.16
C ASP A 164 -21.20 1.57 6.16
N HIS A 165 -21.93 2.68 5.96
CA HIS A 165 -23.39 2.65 5.81
C HIS A 165 -23.85 2.31 4.38
N SER A 166 -22.93 2.02 3.46
CA SER A 166 -23.22 1.69 2.05
C SER A 166 -23.97 2.79 1.28
N VAL A 167 -23.90 4.05 1.72
CA VAL A 167 -24.63 5.17 1.09
C VAL A 167 -23.86 5.86 -0.04
N LEU A 168 -22.55 5.62 -0.16
CA LEU A 168 -21.73 6.20 -1.23
C LEU A 168 -21.90 5.55 -2.60
N SER A 169 -22.41 4.31 -2.64
CA SER A 169 -22.47 3.53 -3.88
C SER A 169 -23.80 3.70 -4.64
N GLU A 170 -24.78 4.41 -4.09
CA GLU A 170 -26.10 4.62 -4.68
C GLU A 170 -26.18 5.99 -5.37
N GLY A 171 -25.53 6.11 -6.53
CA GLY A 171 -25.72 7.24 -7.42
C GLY A 171 -26.99 7.07 -8.26
N SER A 172 -28.16 7.40 -7.71
CA SER A 172 -29.34 7.71 -8.53
C SER A 172 -29.20 9.16 -9.01
N GLY A 173 -28.62 9.34 -10.19
CA GLY A 173 -28.49 10.65 -10.82
C GLY A 173 -28.01 10.52 -12.26
N ASN A 174 -28.86 10.90 -13.22
CA ASN A 174 -28.48 10.94 -14.64
C ASN A 174 -27.60 12.17 -14.93
N GLY A 175 -26.31 12.09 -14.61
CA GLY A 175 -25.31 13.10 -14.96
C GLY A 175 -23.91 12.59 -14.70
N HIS A 176 -23.24 12.09 -15.75
CA HIS A 176 -21.98 11.33 -15.69
C HIS A 176 -22.05 10.11 -14.79
N LYS A 177 -22.41 8.95 -15.37
CA LYS A 177 -22.26 7.63 -14.75
C LYS A 177 -20.78 7.37 -14.44
N LEU A 178 -20.28 7.91 -13.34
CA LEU A 178 -19.23 7.26 -12.57
C LEU A 178 -19.83 5.92 -12.16
N SER A 179 -19.22 4.84 -12.63
CA SER A 179 -19.55 3.49 -12.20
C SER A 179 -19.58 3.44 -10.68
N VAL A 180 -20.49 2.67 -10.09
CA VAL A 180 -20.57 2.40 -8.63
C VAL A 180 -19.20 1.98 -8.04
N MET A 181 -18.31 1.42 -8.86
CA MET A 181 -16.94 1.07 -8.49
C MET A 181 -16.00 2.27 -8.27
N ASP A 182 -16.40 3.47 -8.68
CA ASP A 182 -15.53 4.66 -8.65
C ASP A 182 -15.63 5.39 -7.31
N ALA A 183 -16.83 5.54 -6.72
CA ALA A 183 -17.00 6.27 -5.46
C ALA A 183 -16.31 5.62 -4.25
N ASN A 184 -16.46 4.30 -4.09
CA ASN A 184 -15.79 3.54 -3.02
C ASN A 184 -14.26 3.46 -3.24
N ALA A 185 -13.81 3.43 -4.50
CA ALA A 185 -12.39 3.45 -4.84
C ALA A 185 -11.76 4.82 -4.55
N GLU A 186 -12.46 5.92 -4.86
CA GLU A 186 -12.04 7.28 -4.52
C GLU A 186 -11.97 7.49 -3.01
N ALA A 187 -13.01 7.07 -2.27
CA ALA A 187 -12.99 7.09 -0.81
C ALA A 187 -11.82 6.27 -0.24
N SER A 188 -11.60 5.06 -0.78
CA SER A 188 -10.46 4.21 -0.39
C SER A 188 -9.11 4.88 -0.67
N SER A 189 -8.95 5.50 -1.83
CA SER A 189 -7.73 6.21 -2.21
C SER A 189 -7.42 7.33 -1.22
N MET A 190 -8.44 8.10 -0.84
CA MET A 190 -8.35 9.17 0.16
C MET A 190 -7.94 8.64 1.54
N ILE A 191 -8.59 7.57 2.02
CA ILE A 191 -8.26 6.95 3.31
C ILE A 191 -6.82 6.41 3.28
N ARG A 192 -6.40 5.76 2.20
CA ARG A 192 -5.03 5.27 2.02
C ARG A 192 -4.02 6.42 2.04
N GLN A 193 -4.28 7.50 1.31
CA GLN A 193 -3.39 8.66 1.26
C GLN A 193 -3.24 9.31 2.64
N TYR A 194 -4.32 9.35 3.43
CA TYR A 194 -4.25 9.81 4.81
C TYR A 194 -3.43 8.86 5.69
N GLY A 195 -3.65 7.55 5.57
CA GLY A 195 -2.85 6.54 6.26
C GLY A 195 -1.35 6.60 5.92
N SER A 196 -0.99 6.87 4.67
CA SER A 196 0.41 6.95 4.24
C SER A 196 1.14 8.13 4.88
N MET A 197 0.44 9.19 5.31
CA MET A 197 1.06 10.26 6.08
C MET A 197 1.62 9.74 7.39
N TYR A 198 0.91 8.88 8.11
CA TYR A 198 1.41 8.25 9.35
C TYR A 198 2.59 7.32 9.07
N LEU A 199 2.58 6.62 7.94
CA LEU A 199 3.67 5.75 7.52
C LEU A 199 4.98 6.52 7.34
N HIS A 200 4.91 7.71 6.76
CA HIS A 200 6.06 8.61 6.61
C HIS A 200 6.59 9.14 7.95
N HIS A 201 5.74 9.24 8.97
CA HIS A 201 6.12 9.63 10.33
C HIS A 201 6.56 8.44 11.20
N GLY A 202 6.52 7.21 10.67
CA GLY A 202 6.90 6.00 11.39
C GLY A 202 5.83 5.44 12.34
N ASP A 203 4.61 5.98 12.33
CA ASP A 203 3.49 5.46 13.12
C ASP A 203 2.81 4.30 12.37
N LEU A 204 3.39 3.11 12.54
CA LEU A 204 2.90 1.88 11.90
C LEU A 204 1.52 1.46 12.40
N GLN A 205 1.19 1.79 13.65
CA GLN A 205 -0.09 1.43 14.25
C GLN A 205 -1.24 2.20 13.57
N MET A 206 -1.13 3.52 13.50
CA MET A 206 -2.14 4.35 12.83
C MET A 206 -2.19 4.06 11.32
N THR A 207 -1.04 3.80 10.70
CA THR A 207 -0.98 3.39 9.29
C THR A 207 -1.82 2.13 9.07
N LEU A 208 -1.63 1.10 9.90
CA LEU A 208 -2.32 -0.17 9.77
C LEU A 208 -3.83 -0.02 9.85
N GLU A 209 -4.33 0.79 10.79
CA GLU A 209 -5.77 1.03 10.95
C GLU A 209 -6.36 1.70 9.70
N TYR A 210 -5.74 2.77 9.20
CA TYR A 210 -6.24 3.44 7.99
C TYR A 210 -6.08 2.58 6.73
N TYR A 211 -5.00 1.80 6.61
CA TYR A 211 -4.81 0.88 5.49
C TYR A 211 -5.84 -0.24 5.49
N ALA A 212 -6.18 -0.78 6.67
CA ALA A 212 -7.27 -1.73 6.82
C ALA A 212 -8.61 -1.10 6.41
N GLN A 213 -8.91 0.12 6.87
CA GLN A 213 -10.14 0.82 6.48
C GLN A 213 -10.19 1.12 4.97
N ALA A 214 -9.08 1.53 4.35
CA ALA A 214 -9.00 1.76 2.91
C ALA A 214 -9.30 0.48 2.12
N ALA A 215 -8.72 -0.66 2.52
CA ALA A 215 -9.00 -1.94 1.86
C ALA A 215 -10.48 -2.33 2.00
N ASN A 216 -11.08 -2.13 3.18
CA ASN A 216 -12.51 -2.38 3.39
C ASN A 216 -13.40 -1.44 2.58
N ALA A 217 -13.00 -0.18 2.43
CA ALA A 217 -13.78 0.81 1.69
C ALA A 217 -14.00 0.38 0.22
N VAL A 218 -12.98 -0.16 -0.44
CA VAL A 218 -13.11 -0.70 -1.82
C VAL A 218 -14.17 -1.80 -1.90
N ALA A 219 -14.32 -2.59 -0.84
CA ALA A 219 -15.26 -3.70 -0.78
C ALA A 219 -16.64 -3.37 -0.18
N GLY A 220 -16.93 -2.07 0.05
CA GLY A 220 -18.22 -1.63 0.58
C GLY A 220 -18.30 -1.54 2.10
N GLY A 221 -17.16 -1.32 2.79
CA GLY A 221 -17.12 -0.95 4.21
C GLY A 221 -17.56 -2.06 5.16
N GLN A 222 -18.48 -1.75 6.08
CA GLN A 222 -19.01 -2.66 7.11
C GLN A 222 -19.50 -4.01 6.57
N LEU A 223 -20.04 -4.05 5.34
CA LEU A 223 -20.42 -5.31 4.70
C LEU A 223 -19.22 -6.25 4.47
N ALA A 224 -18.05 -5.69 4.17
CA ALA A 224 -16.81 -6.43 4.01
C ALA A 224 -16.26 -6.93 5.35
N TRP A 225 -16.40 -6.15 6.43
CA TRP A 225 -16.03 -6.58 7.78
C TRP A 225 -16.87 -7.77 8.27
N SER A 226 -18.17 -7.73 8.01
CA SER A 226 -19.10 -8.78 8.44
C SER A 226 -19.08 -10.05 7.58
N GLY A 227 -18.22 -10.09 6.55
CA GLY A 227 -18.10 -11.24 5.63
C GLY A 227 -19.33 -11.43 4.72
N ARG A 228 -20.17 -10.40 4.59
CA ARG A 228 -21.41 -10.42 3.79
C ARG A 228 -21.22 -9.85 2.38
N SER A 229 -20.03 -9.38 2.05
CA SER A 229 -19.67 -8.86 0.73
C SER A 229 -19.67 -9.95 -0.35
N ASN A 230 -19.87 -9.56 -1.60
CA ASN A 230 -19.73 -10.46 -2.75
C ASN A 230 -18.28 -10.99 -2.88
N VAL A 231 -18.09 -12.12 -3.56
CA VAL A 231 -16.80 -12.76 -3.83
C VAL A 231 -15.82 -11.80 -4.50
N ASP A 232 -16.27 -11.02 -5.48
CA ASP A 232 -15.42 -10.06 -6.19
C ASP A 232 -14.95 -8.91 -5.28
N GLN A 233 -15.84 -8.39 -4.43
CA GLN A 233 -15.52 -7.35 -3.45
C GLN A 233 -14.51 -7.88 -2.42
N GLN A 234 -14.73 -9.10 -1.91
CA GLN A 234 -13.83 -9.74 -0.98
C GLN A 234 -12.45 -9.99 -1.59
N ARG A 235 -12.41 -10.36 -2.88
CA ARG A 235 -11.16 -10.51 -3.64
C ARG A 235 -10.43 -9.17 -3.77
N GLN A 236 -11.13 -8.10 -4.14
CA GLN A 236 -10.54 -6.76 -4.26
C GLN A 236 -9.98 -6.27 -2.93
N ARG A 237 -10.74 -6.44 -1.83
CA ARG A 237 -10.28 -6.15 -0.47
C ARG A 237 -8.98 -6.87 -0.16
N ASN A 238 -8.95 -8.19 -0.36
CA ASN A 238 -7.81 -9.02 0.02
C ASN A 238 -6.57 -8.67 -0.80
N LEU A 239 -6.74 -8.35 -2.09
CA LEU A 239 -5.64 -7.89 -2.94
C LEU A 239 -5.06 -6.56 -2.44
N MET A 240 -5.92 -5.57 -2.18
CA MET A 240 -5.48 -4.27 -1.68
C MET A 240 -4.85 -4.39 -0.29
N LEU A 241 -5.48 -5.14 0.61
CA LEU A 241 -4.96 -5.37 1.96
C LEU A 241 -3.58 -6.02 1.91
N LYS A 242 -3.37 -7.05 1.09
CA LYS A 242 -2.04 -7.64 0.90
C LYS A 242 -1.02 -6.61 0.42
N GLN A 243 -1.35 -5.80 -0.59
CA GLN A 243 -0.44 -4.76 -1.08
C GLN A 243 -0.05 -3.75 0.01
N LEU A 244 -1.03 -3.28 0.79
CA LEU A 244 -0.83 -2.32 1.87
C LEU A 244 -0.04 -2.91 3.05
N LEU A 245 -0.31 -4.17 3.41
CA LEU A 245 0.46 -4.89 4.41
C LEU A 245 1.91 -5.13 3.95
N THR A 246 2.13 -5.43 2.67
CA THR A 246 3.48 -5.52 2.11
C THR A 246 4.20 -4.18 2.22
N GLU A 247 3.51 -3.06 1.96
CA GLU A 247 4.13 -1.74 2.14
C GLU A 247 4.60 -1.53 3.59
N ILE A 248 3.76 -1.84 4.59
CA ILE A 248 4.13 -1.76 6.01
C ILE A 248 5.28 -2.72 6.32
N LEU A 249 5.22 -3.97 5.86
CA LEU A 249 6.23 -5.01 6.09
C LEU A 249 7.62 -4.54 5.64
N LEU A 250 7.67 -3.84 4.51
CA LEU A 250 8.89 -3.32 3.91
C LEU A 250 9.35 -1.98 4.51
N ARG A 251 8.71 -1.43 5.54
CA ARG A 251 9.24 -0.28 6.29
C ARG A 251 10.16 -0.71 7.43
N GLU A 252 10.92 0.24 7.95
CA GLU A 252 11.73 0.02 9.15
C GLU A 252 10.82 -0.35 10.33
N GLY A 253 11.18 -1.38 11.10
CA GLY A 253 10.33 -1.92 12.17
C GLY A 253 9.10 -2.72 11.71
N GLY A 254 8.75 -2.68 10.42
CA GLY A 254 7.55 -3.30 9.85
C GLY A 254 7.47 -4.82 10.05
N ILE A 255 8.59 -5.51 9.89
CA ILE A 255 8.68 -6.96 10.11
C ILE A 255 8.30 -7.32 11.55
N TYR A 256 8.88 -6.66 12.55
CA TYR A 256 8.56 -6.94 13.96
C TYR A 256 7.15 -6.52 14.33
N PHE A 257 6.67 -5.40 13.78
CA PHE A 257 5.31 -4.91 14.01
C PHE A 257 4.24 -5.89 13.47
N LEU A 258 4.37 -6.30 12.21
CA LEU A 258 3.41 -7.22 11.59
C LEU A 258 3.59 -8.66 12.04
N LEU A 259 4.83 -9.13 12.15
CA LEU A 259 5.11 -10.55 12.37
C LEU A 259 5.37 -10.91 13.84
N GLY A 260 5.61 -9.93 14.70
CA GLY A 260 6.04 -10.15 16.07
C GLY A 260 7.50 -10.60 16.18
N ALA A 261 7.89 -11.05 17.38
CA ALA A 261 9.26 -11.44 17.67
C ALA A 261 9.65 -12.73 16.96
N ARG A 262 8.72 -13.67 16.77
CA ARG A 262 8.98 -14.98 16.17
C ARG A 262 7.88 -15.43 15.19
N GLY A 263 8.25 -16.37 14.32
CA GLY A 263 7.33 -17.05 13.41
C GLY A 263 6.83 -16.18 12.25
N SER A 264 5.77 -16.66 11.59
CA SER A 264 5.19 -16.08 10.38
C SER A 264 4.10 -15.04 10.62
N GLY A 265 4.02 -14.46 11.84
CA GLY A 265 3.06 -13.40 12.16
C GLY A 265 1.89 -13.78 13.04
N GLU A 266 2.06 -14.78 13.90
CA GLU A 266 1.08 -15.13 14.94
C GLU A 266 1.12 -14.17 16.12
N GLU A 267 2.30 -13.68 16.48
CA GLU A 267 2.52 -12.79 17.64
C GLU A 267 2.34 -11.31 17.31
N GLY A 268 2.28 -10.96 16.02
CA GLY A 268 2.15 -9.58 15.54
C GLY A 268 0.77 -9.27 14.94
N GLU A 269 0.66 -8.08 14.37
CA GLU A 269 -0.62 -7.58 13.83
C GLU A 269 -1.13 -8.31 12.58
N LEU A 270 -0.26 -9.08 11.89
CA LEU A 270 -0.66 -9.83 10.70
C LEU A 270 -1.74 -10.87 10.99
N GLY A 271 -1.68 -11.50 12.18
CA GLY A 271 -2.63 -12.53 12.60
C GLY A 271 -4.08 -12.05 12.66
N ARG A 272 -4.30 -10.74 12.88
CA ARG A 272 -5.64 -10.11 12.87
C ARG A 272 -6.33 -10.23 11.51
N PHE A 273 -5.57 -10.21 10.43
CA PHE A 273 -6.09 -10.20 9.06
C PHE A 273 -5.97 -11.56 8.38
N LEU A 274 -4.90 -12.30 8.69
CA LEU A 274 -4.61 -13.62 8.14
C LEU A 274 -4.49 -14.62 9.30
N PRO A 275 -5.62 -15.19 9.77
CA PRO A 275 -5.60 -16.10 10.92
C PRO A 275 -5.03 -17.49 10.57
N ASP A 276 -5.04 -17.87 9.31
CA ASP A 276 -4.47 -19.15 8.84
C ASP A 276 -2.95 -19.05 8.61
N SER A 277 -2.20 -20.02 9.14
CA SER A 277 -0.73 -20.04 9.06
C SER A 277 -0.20 -20.22 7.65
N LYS A 278 -0.90 -20.99 6.79
CA LYS A 278 -0.49 -21.19 5.39
C LYS A 278 -0.70 -19.92 4.58
N LEU A 279 -1.79 -19.20 4.82
CA LEU A 279 -2.03 -17.91 4.17
C LEU A 279 -0.99 -16.85 4.59
N ARG A 280 -0.58 -16.83 5.87
CA ARG A 280 0.53 -15.98 6.33
C ARG A 280 1.84 -16.32 5.63
N GLN A 281 2.19 -17.61 5.57
CA GLN A 281 3.40 -18.06 4.85
C GLN A 281 3.35 -17.67 3.36
N GLN A 282 2.21 -17.89 2.69
CA GLN A 282 2.05 -17.51 1.29
C GLN A 282 2.20 -16.00 1.08
N PHE A 283 1.61 -15.18 1.95
CA PHE A 283 1.77 -13.72 1.91
C PHE A 283 3.24 -13.31 2.03
N LEU A 284 4.00 -13.93 2.94
CA LEU A 284 5.42 -13.63 3.12
C LEU A 284 6.27 -14.03 1.91
N ILE A 285 5.97 -15.17 1.28
CA ILE A 285 6.63 -15.59 0.04
C ILE A 285 6.34 -14.60 -1.09
N GLU A 286 5.07 -14.16 -1.22
CA GLU A 286 4.68 -13.15 -2.21
C GLU A 286 5.39 -11.80 -1.98
N ALA A 287 5.55 -11.40 -0.72
CA ALA A 287 6.23 -10.16 -0.35
C ALA A 287 7.75 -10.22 -0.60
N GLU A 288 8.39 -11.36 -0.34
CA GLU A 288 9.81 -11.58 -0.59
C GLU A 288 10.14 -11.48 -2.08
N CYS A 289 9.30 -12.06 -2.95
CA CYS A 289 9.47 -11.96 -4.40
C CYS A 289 9.33 -10.52 -4.96
N GLN A 290 8.70 -9.61 -4.22
CA GLN A 290 8.53 -8.20 -4.60
C GLN A 290 9.68 -7.31 -4.09
N GLU A 291 10.47 -7.81 -3.14
CA GLU A 291 11.58 -7.10 -2.53
C GLU A 291 12.76 -7.03 -3.53
N THR A 292 13.18 -5.82 -3.89
CA THR A 292 14.33 -5.62 -4.77
C THR A 292 15.37 -4.75 -4.08
N GLY A 293 16.47 -5.38 -3.68
CA GLY A 293 17.70 -4.67 -3.28
C GLY A 293 17.92 -4.47 -1.78
N LEU A 294 17.06 -4.99 -0.89
CA LEU A 294 17.20 -4.95 0.57
C LEU A 294 17.37 -6.36 1.15
N SER A 295 18.55 -6.94 0.94
CA SER A 295 18.95 -8.28 1.39
C SER A 295 18.55 -8.61 2.83
N ASP A 296 18.66 -7.65 3.75
CA ASP A 296 18.43 -7.88 5.17
C ASP A 296 16.96 -8.21 5.48
N LYS A 297 16.03 -7.57 4.74
CA LYS A 297 14.59 -7.84 4.88
C LYS A 297 14.22 -9.17 4.23
N SER A 298 14.79 -9.47 3.06
CA SER A 298 14.60 -10.75 2.40
C SER A 298 15.08 -11.91 3.29
N ILE A 299 16.30 -11.81 3.86
CA ILE A 299 16.86 -12.79 4.80
C ILE A 299 15.91 -13.00 5.99
N GLU A 300 15.44 -11.92 6.61
CA GLU A 300 14.55 -12.03 7.77
C GLU A 300 13.20 -12.66 7.41
N ILE A 301 12.59 -12.30 6.27
CA ILE A 301 11.35 -12.92 5.80
C ILE A 301 11.56 -14.41 5.50
N GLN A 302 12.65 -14.78 4.83
CA GLN A 302 13.02 -16.18 4.54
C GLN A 302 13.18 -16.99 5.83
N LYS A 303 13.81 -16.43 6.87
CA LYS A 303 13.85 -17.04 8.22
C LYS A 303 12.45 -17.27 8.78
N ARG A 304 11.54 -16.29 8.67
CA ARG A 304 10.17 -16.41 9.21
C ARG A 304 9.33 -17.49 8.53
N VAL A 305 9.56 -17.74 7.23
CA VAL A 305 8.87 -18.82 6.50
C VAL A 305 9.57 -20.17 6.59
N GLY A 306 10.71 -20.24 7.28
CA GLY A 306 11.49 -21.47 7.44
C GLY A 306 12.36 -21.85 6.23
N ALA A 307 12.56 -20.93 5.28
CA ALA A 307 13.44 -21.11 4.12
C ALA A 307 14.89 -20.77 4.49
N TYR A 308 15.45 -21.53 5.44
CA TYR A 308 16.77 -21.26 6.01
C TYR A 308 17.90 -21.40 5.00
N SER A 309 17.80 -22.34 4.05
CA SER A 309 18.81 -22.47 2.99
C SER A 309 18.84 -21.24 2.09
N ALA A 310 17.68 -20.69 1.74
CA ALA A 310 17.58 -19.47 0.93
C ALA A 310 18.14 -18.25 1.70
N ALA A 311 17.82 -18.14 2.99
CA ALA A 311 18.37 -17.10 3.87
C ALA A 311 19.91 -17.15 3.94
N LEU A 312 20.49 -18.35 4.07
CA LEU A 312 21.94 -18.52 4.04
C LEU A 312 22.52 -18.22 2.65
N GLU A 313 21.84 -18.63 1.58
CA GLU A 313 22.29 -18.35 0.22
C GLU A 313 22.37 -16.83 -0.04
N THR A 314 21.31 -16.08 0.31
CA THR A 314 21.30 -14.62 0.20
C THR A 314 22.39 -13.99 1.08
N THR A 315 22.59 -14.51 2.30
CA THR A 315 23.67 -14.06 3.20
C THR A 315 25.05 -14.30 2.59
N ASN A 316 25.30 -15.49 2.03
CA ASN A 316 26.56 -15.90 1.40
C ASN A 316 26.86 -15.03 0.18
N LYS A 317 25.86 -14.76 -0.66
CA LYS A 317 25.98 -13.84 -1.79
C LYS A 317 26.39 -12.44 -1.33
N CYS A 318 25.67 -11.88 -0.35
CA CYS A 318 25.98 -10.56 0.18
C CYS A 318 27.35 -10.50 0.86
N LEU A 319 27.77 -11.57 1.54
CA LEU A 319 29.07 -11.67 2.19
C LEU A 319 30.20 -11.70 1.15
N SER A 320 30.05 -12.48 0.09
CA SER A 320 31.00 -12.51 -1.05
C SER A 320 31.16 -11.12 -1.68
N GLU A 321 30.05 -10.44 -1.99
CA GLU A 321 30.07 -9.08 -2.53
C GLU A 321 30.72 -8.06 -1.56
N ALA A 322 30.48 -8.22 -0.26
CA ALA A 322 31.07 -7.38 0.78
C ALA A 322 32.57 -7.62 0.95
N ILE A 323 33.05 -8.87 0.86
CA ILE A 323 34.47 -9.23 0.85
C ILE A 323 35.17 -8.60 -0.35
N CYS A 324 34.64 -8.76 -1.56
CA CYS A 324 35.21 -8.13 -2.75
C CYS A 324 35.26 -6.59 -2.64
N SER A 325 34.23 -5.99 -2.03
CA SER A 325 34.19 -4.55 -1.79
C SER A 325 35.22 -4.09 -0.75
N LEU A 326 35.44 -4.90 0.30
CA LEU A 326 36.44 -4.67 1.33
C LEU A 326 37.86 -4.68 0.75
N VAL A 327 38.18 -5.69 -0.07
CA VAL A 327 39.51 -5.81 -0.69
C VAL A 327 39.82 -4.62 -1.61
N ARG A 328 38.80 -4.06 -2.26
CA ARG A 328 38.92 -2.85 -3.10
C ARG A 328 39.03 -1.55 -2.30
N GLY A 329 39.08 -1.63 -0.95
CA GLY A 329 39.33 -0.48 -0.08
C GLY A 329 38.10 0.39 0.21
N ARG A 330 36.87 -0.10 0.02
CA ARG A 330 35.66 0.66 0.38
C ARG A 330 35.43 0.62 1.90
N SER A 331 35.26 1.79 2.51
CA SER A 331 35.22 1.98 3.97
C SER A 331 34.10 1.23 4.72
N ASN A 332 33.00 0.87 4.04
CA ASN A 332 31.87 0.18 4.67
C ASN A 332 31.98 -1.35 4.66
N GLY A 333 33.03 -1.93 4.08
CA GLY A 333 33.19 -3.39 3.96
C GLY A 333 33.40 -4.10 5.29
N ASP A 334 34.18 -3.51 6.21
CA ASP A 334 34.54 -4.17 7.48
C ASP A 334 33.31 -4.39 8.39
N ARG A 335 32.50 -3.35 8.62
CA ARG A 335 31.26 -3.47 9.44
C ARG A 335 30.26 -4.43 8.80
N ARG A 336 30.03 -4.31 7.49
CA ARG A 336 29.03 -5.10 6.77
C ARG A 336 29.40 -6.59 6.74
N THR A 337 30.68 -6.92 6.59
CA THR A 337 31.13 -8.33 6.63
C THR A 337 30.94 -8.95 8.01
N GLU A 338 31.17 -8.20 9.10
CA GLU A 338 30.91 -8.66 10.47
C GLU A 338 29.42 -8.88 10.73
N GLU A 339 28.56 -7.95 10.31
CA GLU A 339 27.10 -8.07 10.43
C GLU A 339 26.55 -9.29 9.67
N LEU A 340 27.04 -9.56 8.45
CA LEU A 340 26.62 -10.71 7.64
C LEU A 340 27.10 -12.05 8.22
N VAL A 341 28.32 -12.10 8.79
CA VAL A 341 28.82 -13.29 9.49
C VAL A 341 27.97 -13.58 10.74
N LEU A 342 27.64 -12.55 11.52
CA LEU A 342 26.75 -12.70 12.67
C LEU A 342 25.36 -13.17 12.24
N SER A 343 24.81 -12.59 11.17
CA SER A 343 23.52 -12.98 10.59
C SER A 343 23.52 -14.45 10.15
N GLY A 344 24.56 -14.90 9.42
CA GLY A 344 24.69 -16.29 9.00
C GLY A 344 24.74 -17.28 10.18
N ASN A 345 25.50 -16.94 11.22
CA ASN A 345 25.56 -17.74 12.44
C ASN A 345 24.24 -17.72 13.24
N ASP A 346 23.52 -16.60 13.26
CA ASP A 346 22.17 -16.50 13.84
C ASP A 346 21.16 -17.40 13.12
N ILE A 347 21.21 -17.44 11.78
CA ILE A 347 20.37 -18.31 10.94
C ILE A 347 20.63 -19.78 11.29
N ILE A 348 21.91 -20.20 11.32
CA ILE A 348 22.30 -21.58 11.67
C ILE A 348 21.86 -21.94 13.09
N ASN A 349 21.99 -21.01 14.04
CA ASN A 349 21.57 -21.25 15.42
C ASN A 349 20.05 -21.36 15.53
N THR A 350 19.31 -20.49 14.86
CA THR A 350 17.83 -20.53 14.83
C THR A 350 17.33 -21.83 14.20
N TYR A 351 17.96 -22.26 13.11
CA TYR A 351 17.67 -23.51 12.42
C TYR A 351 17.77 -24.75 13.34
N LYS A 352 18.78 -24.82 14.22
CA LYS A 352 18.98 -25.96 15.15
C LYS A 352 17.80 -26.21 16.09
N TYR A 353 17.05 -25.15 16.41
CA TYR A 353 15.90 -25.23 17.31
C TYR A 353 14.56 -25.32 16.57
N HIS A 354 14.57 -25.45 15.23
CA HIS A 354 13.35 -25.54 14.45
C HIS A 354 12.87 -27.01 14.35
N PRO A 355 11.65 -27.34 14.85
CA PRO A 355 11.26 -28.73 15.12
C PRO A 355 10.83 -29.54 13.88
N GLU A 356 10.68 -28.93 12.70
CA GLU A 356 10.14 -29.62 11.50
C GLU A 356 10.89 -29.23 10.22
N VAL A 357 12.08 -29.80 10.01
CA VAL A 357 12.86 -29.55 8.78
C VAL A 357 12.89 -30.78 7.90
N ASN A 358 12.50 -30.61 6.63
CA ASN A 358 12.65 -31.62 5.58
C ASN A 358 14.13 -32.01 5.38
N VAL A 359 14.43 -33.29 5.14
CA VAL A 359 15.79 -33.80 4.88
C VAL A 359 16.48 -33.03 3.76
N GLN A 360 15.74 -32.69 2.69
CA GLN A 360 16.29 -31.90 1.57
C GLN A 360 16.72 -30.48 1.99
N GLU A 361 15.97 -29.85 2.89
CA GLU A 361 16.31 -28.52 3.41
C GLU A 361 17.54 -28.61 4.32
N ARG A 362 17.67 -29.69 5.09
CA ARG A 362 18.85 -29.96 5.91
C ARG A 362 20.12 -30.08 5.07
N ASP A 363 20.07 -30.85 3.98
CA ASP A 363 21.23 -31.02 3.09
C ASP A 363 21.65 -29.69 2.46
N ARG A 364 20.67 -28.89 2.01
CA ARG A 364 20.92 -27.55 1.47
C ARG A 364 21.47 -26.57 2.50
N VAL A 365 20.97 -26.61 3.74
CA VAL A 365 21.50 -25.78 4.84
C VAL A 365 22.95 -26.15 5.14
N MET A 366 23.30 -27.46 5.16
CA MET A 366 24.69 -27.90 5.36
C MET A 366 25.62 -27.44 4.23
N GLU A 367 25.14 -27.47 2.99
CA GLU A 367 25.88 -26.94 1.83
C GLU A 367 26.13 -25.44 1.98
N GLN A 368 25.09 -24.66 2.30
CA GLN A 368 25.21 -23.21 2.50
C GLN A 368 26.03 -22.83 3.74
N GLU A 369 25.98 -23.62 4.81
CA GLU A 369 26.86 -23.44 5.97
C GLU A 369 28.33 -23.68 5.59
N THR A 370 28.61 -24.68 4.76
CA THR A 370 29.98 -24.93 4.28
C THR A 370 30.51 -23.73 3.50
N ILE A 371 29.70 -23.18 2.59
CA ILE A 371 30.05 -21.97 1.83
C ILE A 371 30.28 -20.77 2.77
N LEU A 372 29.45 -20.60 3.80
CA LEU A 372 29.62 -19.55 4.79
C LEU A 372 30.99 -19.67 5.51
N ARG A 373 31.37 -20.89 5.92
CA ARG A 373 32.67 -21.15 6.56
C ARG A 373 33.85 -20.87 5.62
N GLU A 374 33.72 -21.22 4.34
CA GLU A 374 34.74 -20.90 3.34
C GLU A 374 34.90 -19.38 3.15
N LEU A 375 33.80 -18.63 3.08
CA LEU A 375 33.82 -17.17 3.00
C LEU A 375 34.36 -16.52 4.28
N GLU A 376 34.03 -17.04 5.47
CA GLU A 376 34.61 -16.63 6.75
C GLU A 376 36.14 -16.81 6.78
N ALA A 377 36.64 -17.94 6.26
CA ALA A 377 38.08 -18.21 6.17
C ALA A 377 38.78 -17.21 5.23
N VAL A 378 38.18 -16.92 4.06
CA VAL A 378 38.69 -15.90 3.12
C VAL A 378 38.75 -14.53 3.77
N LEU A 379 37.69 -14.12 4.46
CA LEU A 379 37.63 -12.85 5.18
C LEU A 379 38.72 -12.78 6.27
N SER A 380 38.92 -13.86 7.02
CA SER A 380 39.94 -13.97 8.06
C SER A 380 41.35 -13.78 7.49
N ILE A 381 41.67 -14.43 6.37
CA ILE A 381 42.95 -14.28 5.66
C ILE A 381 43.19 -12.83 5.25
N HIS A 382 42.18 -12.18 4.65
CA HIS A 382 42.27 -10.77 4.26
C HIS A 382 42.50 -9.84 5.46
N LYS A 383 41.78 -10.04 6.57
CA LYS A 383 41.95 -9.24 7.79
C LYS A 383 43.35 -9.41 8.39
N MET A 384 43.83 -10.65 8.53
CA MET A 384 45.17 -10.93 9.06
C MET A 384 46.29 -10.33 8.19
N ALA A 385 46.17 -10.47 6.87
CA ALA A 385 47.14 -9.90 5.94
C ALA A 385 47.19 -8.37 6.01
N ARG A 386 46.02 -7.71 6.14
CA ARG A 386 45.92 -6.24 6.28
C ARG A 386 46.51 -5.73 7.60
N GLN A 387 46.48 -6.54 8.66
CA GLN A 387 47.09 -6.25 9.95
C GLN A 387 48.61 -6.51 9.98
N GLY A 388 49.20 -7.04 8.89
CA GLY A 388 50.62 -7.39 8.81
C GLY A 388 50.97 -8.77 9.37
N ASN A 389 49.98 -9.56 9.80
CA ASN A 389 50.16 -10.92 10.34
C ASN A 389 50.25 -11.95 9.20
N HIS A 390 51.26 -11.82 8.34
CA HIS A 390 51.40 -12.63 7.12
C HIS A 390 51.55 -14.14 7.39
N LEU A 391 52.26 -14.54 8.45
CA LEU A 391 52.43 -15.94 8.83
C LEU A 391 51.11 -16.61 9.23
N ASP A 392 50.28 -15.93 10.01
CA ASP A 392 48.99 -16.46 10.44
C ASP A 392 47.98 -16.47 9.29
N ALA A 393 48.04 -15.48 8.40
CA ALA A 393 47.28 -15.49 7.15
C ALA A 393 47.60 -16.73 6.30
N LEU A 394 48.88 -17.11 6.16
CA LEU A 394 49.30 -18.31 5.42
C LEU A 394 48.89 -19.61 6.11
N ARG A 395 48.88 -19.66 7.44
CA ARG A 395 48.36 -20.80 8.20
C ARG A 395 46.86 -20.98 8.01
N GLU A 396 46.12 -19.89 7.84
CA GLU A 396 44.68 -19.97 7.60
C GLU A 396 44.36 -20.44 6.17
N VAL A 397 45.20 -20.10 5.20
CA VAL A 397 45.09 -20.59 3.81
C VAL A 397 45.13 -22.11 3.73
N THR A 398 45.91 -22.79 4.58
CA THR A 398 46.00 -24.27 4.54
C THR A 398 44.70 -24.97 4.97
N LYS A 399 43.77 -24.23 5.60
CA LYS A 399 42.43 -24.73 5.93
C LYS A 399 41.47 -24.73 4.75
N LEU A 400 41.82 -24.04 3.65
CA LEU A 400 41.02 -24.03 2.45
C LEU A 400 41.22 -25.34 1.68
N PRO A 401 40.15 -26.02 1.24
CA PRO A 401 40.25 -27.37 0.66
C PRO A 401 41.01 -27.39 -0.68
N PHE A 402 40.97 -26.30 -1.45
CA PHE A 402 41.55 -26.25 -2.81
C PHE A 402 42.97 -25.67 -2.88
N LEU A 403 43.51 -25.09 -1.79
CA LEU A 403 44.80 -24.39 -1.81
C LEU A 403 45.74 -24.91 -0.71
N HIS A 404 46.49 -25.96 -1.01
CA HIS A 404 47.47 -26.54 -0.09
C HIS A 404 48.89 -26.04 -0.38
N LEU A 405 49.38 -25.15 0.48
CA LEU A 405 50.73 -24.59 0.40
C LEU A 405 51.83 -25.53 0.93
N ASP A 406 51.49 -26.66 1.56
CA ASP A 406 52.47 -27.64 2.05
C ASP A 406 53.09 -28.44 0.88
N PRO A 407 54.43 -28.40 0.66
CA PRO A 407 55.10 -29.16 -0.40
C PRO A 407 54.97 -30.69 -0.29
N ARG A 408 54.54 -31.22 0.86
CA ARG A 408 54.40 -32.67 1.11
C ARG A 408 53.03 -33.24 0.73
N LEU A 409 52.04 -32.38 0.52
CA LEU A 409 50.71 -32.76 0.07
C LEU A 409 50.68 -32.70 -1.47
N SER A 410 50.33 -33.82 -2.10
CA SER A 410 50.09 -33.90 -3.54
C SER A 410 48.95 -32.97 -3.93
N ASP A 411 49.09 -32.28 -5.07
CA ASP A 411 48.06 -31.39 -5.62
C ASP A 411 46.71 -32.09 -5.63
N THR A 412 45.80 -31.70 -4.73
CA THR A 412 44.41 -32.16 -4.75
C THR A 412 43.75 -31.62 -6.01
N THR A 413 42.80 -32.42 -6.49
CA THR A 413 42.30 -32.43 -7.86
C THR A 413 41.72 -31.09 -8.32
N PRO A 414 41.96 -30.65 -9.58
CA PRO A 414 41.32 -29.46 -10.17
C PRO A 414 39.78 -29.47 -10.06
N ASP A 415 39.20 -30.65 -9.85
CA ASP A 415 37.78 -30.88 -9.57
C ASP A 415 37.24 -30.16 -8.32
N GLU A 416 38.02 -29.97 -7.25
CA GLU A 416 37.50 -29.43 -5.98
C GLU A 416 37.16 -27.95 -6.10
N PHE A 417 38.00 -27.18 -6.79
CA PHE A 417 37.73 -25.78 -7.06
C PHE A 417 36.59 -25.57 -8.07
N GLN A 418 36.45 -26.46 -9.06
CA GLN A 418 35.32 -26.43 -9.99
C GLN A 418 33.98 -26.74 -9.31
N ARG A 419 34.00 -27.57 -8.25
CA ARG A 419 32.81 -27.88 -7.45
C ARG A 419 32.49 -26.81 -6.38
N ALA A 420 33.41 -25.88 -6.11
CA ALA A 420 33.19 -24.81 -5.15
C ALA A 420 32.09 -23.84 -5.63
N SER A 421 31.41 -23.20 -4.68
CA SER A 421 30.34 -22.24 -4.98
C SER A 421 30.84 -21.04 -5.80
N SER A 422 30.00 -20.51 -6.68
CA SER A 422 30.30 -19.29 -7.45
C SER A 422 30.58 -18.08 -6.55
N TYR A 423 29.93 -18.00 -5.38
CA TYR A 423 30.18 -16.95 -4.38
C TYR A 423 31.60 -17.02 -3.85
N PHE A 424 32.09 -18.24 -3.60
CA PHE A 424 33.45 -18.50 -3.17
C PHE A 424 34.46 -18.19 -4.29
N GLN A 425 34.23 -18.74 -5.49
CA GLN A 425 35.09 -18.57 -6.66
C GLN A 425 35.31 -17.09 -7.00
N THR A 426 34.30 -16.24 -6.80
CA THR A 426 34.40 -14.79 -7.05
C THR A 426 35.44 -14.10 -6.15
N CYS A 427 35.69 -14.63 -4.94
CA CYS A 427 36.66 -14.08 -4.00
C CYS A 427 38.09 -14.60 -4.23
N VAL A 428 38.26 -15.72 -4.92
CA VAL A 428 39.57 -16.40 -5.08
C VAL A 428 40.64 -15.56 -5.77
N PRO A 429 40.37 -14.81 -6.85
CA PRO A 429 41.42 -14.01 -7.48
C PRO A 429 42.06 -12.98 -6.55
N ASP A 430 41.23 -12.34 -5.72
CA ASP A 430 41.67 -11.34 -4.76
C ASP A 430 42.37 -11.99 -3.56
N LEU A 431 41.88 -13.16 -3.11
CA LEU A 431 42.57 -13.99 -2.13
C LEU A 431 43.98 -14.36 -2.59
N LEU A 432 44.14 -14.91 -3.82
CA LEU A 432 45.44 -15.32 -4.36
C LEU A 432 46.44 -14.16 -4.41
N LYS A 433 45.98 -12.95 -4.76
CA LYS A 433 46.83 -11.74 -4.70
C LYS A 433 47.34 -11.46 -3.29
N VAL A 434 46.49 -11.66 -2.28
CA VAL A 434 46.89 -11.46 -0.88
C VAL A 434 47.83 -12.56 -0.41
N VAL A 435 47.57 -13.81 -0.78
CA VAL A 435 48.49 -14.93 -0.46
C VAL A 435 49.87 -14.68 -1.05
N LEU A 436 49.98 -14.24 -2.30
CA LEU A 436 51.26 -13.87 -2.91
C LEU A 436 51.99 -12.77 -2.12
N THR A 437 51.29 -11.72 -1.72
CA THR A 437 51.89 -10.67 -0.88
C THR A 437 52.32 -11.17 0.50
N CYS A 438 51.57 -12.10 1.10
CA CYS A 438 51.99 -12.72 2.35
C CYS A 438 53.24 -13.59 2.17
N LEU A 439 53.36 -14.31 1.04
CA LEU A 439 54.54 -15.11 0.70
C LEU A 439 55.77 -14.22 0.45
N ASP A 440 55.63 -13.10 -0.26
CA ASP A 440 56.70 -12.11 -0.48
C ASP A 440 57.28 -11.59 0.85
N ASN A 441 56.43 -11.45 1.87
CA ASN A 441 56.80 -10.93 3.19
C ASN A 441 57.28 -12.01 4.18
N VAL A 442 57.24 -13.29 3.81
CA VAL A 442 57.66 -14.42 4.66
C VAL A 442 58.84 -15.13 3.99
N HIS A 443 60.03 -15.02 4.60
CA HIS A 443 61.24 -15.66 4.08
C HIS A 443 61.10 -17.18 4.00
N GLY A 444 61.21 -17.75 2.79
CA GLY A 444 61.44 -19.19 2.57
C GLY A 444 60.29 -20.01 1.98
N THR A 445 59.24 -19.39 1.42
CA THR A 445 58.13 -20.09 0.75
C THR A 445 57.91 -19.59 -0.67
N ASP A 446 58.19 -20.43 -1.67
CA ASP A 446 58.08 -20.08 -3.09
C ASP A 446 56.63 -20.10 -3.60
N GLY A 447 56.26 -19.11 -4.44
CA GLY A 447 54.94 -19.02 -5.10
C GLY A 447 54.64 -20.09 -6.16
N SER A 448 55.52 -21.10 -6.32
CA SER A 448 55.45 -22.17 -7.34
C SER A 448 54.11 -22.92 -7.37
N LYS A 449 53.50 -23.15 -6.22
CA LYS A 449 52.18 -23.80 -6.12
C LYS A 449 51.02 -22.94 -6.61
N ILE A 450 51.09 -21.62 -6.44
CA ILE A 450 50.05 -20.70 -6.94
C ILE A 450 50.11 -20.65 -8.48
N ALA A 451 51.32 -20.66 -9.05
CA ALA A 451 51.49 -20.77 -10.50
C ALA A 451 50.97 -22.10 -11.05
N GLY A 452 51.24 -23.22 -10.37
CA GLY A 452 50.70 -24.53 -10.71
C GLY A 452 49.17 -24.58 -10.66
N PHE A 453 48.57 -24.00 -9.62
CA PHE A 453 47.11 -23.89 -9.49
C PHE A 453 46.47 -23.10 -10.64
N LEU A 454 47.04 -21.95 -11.02
CA LEU A 454 46.55 -21.15 -12.15
C LEU A 454 46.71 -21.87 -13.49
N ALA A 455 47.81 -22.60 -13.68
CA ALA A 455 48.04 -23.39 -14.89
C ALA A 455 47.03 -24.53 -15.05
N ASN A 456 46.67 -25.19 -13.93
CA ASN A 456 45.68 -26.27 -13.90
C ASN A 456 44.23 -25.76 -14.07
N ASN A 457 43.98 -24.46 -13.88
CA ASN A 457 42.66 -23.84 -13.98
C ASN A 457 42.57 -22.77 -15.10
N THR A 458 43.28 -22.97 -16.21
CA THR A 458 43.34 -22.02 -17.35
C THR A 458 42.00 -21.80 -18.08
N HIS A 459 41.00 -22.64 -17.85
CA HIS A 459 39.65 -22.50 -18.39
C HIS A 459 38.85 -21.37 -17.71
N GLN A 460 39.29 -20.85 -16.56
CA GLN A 460 38.70 -19.67 -15.95
C GLN A 460 39.35 -18.37 -16.46
N ASN A 461 38.52 -17.33 -16.61
CA ASN A 461 38.98 -15.99 -16.97
C ASN A 461 39.59 -15.27 -15.76
N TRP A 462 40.84 -15.60 -15.45
CA TRP A 462 41.59 -14.95 -14.37
C TRP A 462 41.93 -13.48 -14.70
N PRO A 463 41.91 -12.58 -13.71
CA PRO A 463 42.33 -11.19 -13.89
C PRO A 463 43.78 -11.08 -14.36
N ARG A 464 44.06 -10.21 -15.34
CA ARG A 464 45.41 -10.01 -15.91
C ARG A 464 46.44 -9.60 -14.86
N ASP A 465 46.03 -8.78 -13.89
CA ASP A 465 46.90 -8.30 -12.82
C ASP A 465 47.33 -9.42 -11.86
N LEU A 466 46.55 -10.50 -11.72
CA LEU A 466 46.95 -11.68 -10.98
C LEU A 466 48.12 -12.41 -11.67
N TYR A 467 48.06 -12.60 -12.99
CA TYR A 467 49.16 -13.20 -13.75
C TYR A 467 50.44 -12.37 -13.67
N GLU A 468 50.32 -11.05 -13.78
CA GLU A 468 51.47 -10.14 -13.65
C GLU A 468 52.10 -10.21 -12.26
N LYS A 469 51.30 -10.39 -11.21
CA LYS A 469 51.80 -10.51 -9.83
C LYS A 469 52.53 -11.83 -9.60
N VAL A 470 51.97 -12.93 -10.10
CA VAL A 470 52.61 -14.25 -10.06
C VAL A 470 53.95 -14.20 -10.79
N ALA A 471 54.01 -13.61 -11.98
CA ALA A 471 55.25 -13.47 -12.76
C ALA A 471 56.34 -12.63 -12.09
N ARG A 472 56.00 -11.75 -11.13
CA ARG A 472 56.98 -10.96 -10.33
C ARG A 472 57.46 -11.69 -9.08
N SER A 473 56.76 -12.74 -8.66
CA SER A 473 57.07 -13.54 -7.47
C SER A 473 58.04 -14.69 -7.79
N PHE A 474 58.43 -14.84 -9.07
CA PHE A 474 59.53 -15.67 -9.59
C PHE A 474 60.56 -14.76 -10.23
#